data_AF-A0A2E7CP44-F1
#
_entry.id   AF-A0A2E7CP44-F1
#
_cell.length_a   1.000
_cell.length_b   1.000
_cell.length_c   1.000
_cell.angle_alpha   90.00
_cell.angle_beta   90.00
_cell.angle_gamma   90.00
#
_symmetry.space_group_name_H-M   'P 1'
#
loop_
_entity.id
_entity.type
_entity.pdbx_description
1 polymer ?
#
loop_
_entity_poly.entity_id
_entity_poly.type
_entity_poly.pdbx_seq_one_letter_code
_entity_poly.pdbx_strand_id
1 'polypeptide(L)'
;MVVRKEEALTEHRKEANQKAASVLNKGMPVVLGISSLSTITAFLPFLAVFTGPLIFLSIPGLLISHAILLRLWFVNPPQDQFDLSRRLISRWVPRLLFLILAPWGYGFISTPWVGLFGPPLVFAALTVFTHRYMGWQMQRQSDGLSIHWAEKAFIVALSMGAMASVVVFCAVAYGLGMLVESFIQYF
;
A
#
# COMPACT_ATOMS: atom_id res chain seq x y z
N MET A 1 19.12 40.83 9.29
CA MET A 1 18.65 40.03 8.12
C MET A 1 18.62 38.53 8.39
N VAL A 2 19.59 37.97 9.12
CA VAL A 2 19.65 36.53 9.46
C VAL A 2 18.42 36.07 10.28
N VAL A 3 18.03 36.82 11.31
CA VAL A 3 16.86 36.50 12.18
C VAL A 3 15.56 36.31 11.39
N ARG A 4 15.28 37.20 10.43
CA ARG A 4 14.08 37.11 9.58
C ARG A 4 14.05 35.85 8.71
N LYS A 5 15.22 35.32 8.35
CA LYS A 5 15.35 34.13 7.51
C LYS A 5 15.09 32.86 8.32
N GLU A 6 15.51 32.83 9.58
CA GLU A 6 15.21 31.73 10.50
C GLU A 6 13.73 31.68 10.88
N GLU A 7 13.10 32.83 11.14
CA GLU A 7 11.67 32.91 11.41
C GLU A 7 10.84 32.36 10.23
N ALA A 8 11.14 32.79 9.00
CA ALA A 8 10.46 32.29 7.80
C ALA A 8 10.64 30.77 7.61
N LEU A 9 11.83 30.23 7.90
CA LEU A 9 12.11 28.80 7.84
C LEU A 9 11.32 28.01 8.89
N THR A 10 11.16 28.57 10.09
CA THR A 10 10.39 27.93 11.15
C THR A 10 8.89 27.91 10.88
N GLU A 11 8.32 28.97 10.31
CA GLU A 11 6.92 28.99 9.90
C GLU A 11 6.65 27.97 8.79
N HIS A 12 7.50 27.94 7.76
CA HIS A 12 7.36 26.98 6.66
C HIS A 12 7.47 25.52 7.14
N ARG A 13 8.31 25.24 8.14
CA ARG A 13 8.37 23.92 8.80
C ARG A 13 7.10 23.59 9.58
N LYS A 14 6.52 24.57 10.31
CA LYS A 14 5.27 24.37 11.05
C LYS A 14 4.11 24.06 10.12
N GLU A 15 3.98 24.80 9.02
CA GLU A 15 2.94 24.55 8.01
C GLU A 15 3.11 23.17 7.36
N ALA A 16 4.33 22.79 6.99
CA ALA A 16 4.62 21.47 6.43
C ALA A 16 4.26 20.34 7.41
N ASN A 17 4.59 20.50 8.69
CA ASN A 17 4.26 19.53 9.74
C ASN A 17 2.74 19.44 10.00
N GLN A 18 2.02 20.57 10.01
CA GLN A 18 0.56 20.58 10.11
C GLN A 18 -0.10 19.90 8.92
N LYS A 19 0.40 20.16 7.70
CA LYS A 19 -0.10 19.51 6.48
C LYS A 19 0.11 17.99 6.58
N ALA A 20 1.30 17.55 6.98
CA ALA A 20 1.61 16.14 7.17
C ALA A 20 0.70 15.48 8.23
N ALA A 21 0.51 16.14 9.38
CA ALA A 21 -0.39 15.66 10.43
C ALA A 21 -1.85 15.57 9.96
N SER A 22 -2.32 16.53 9.16
CA SER A 22 -3.68 16.51 8.59
C SER A 22 -3.89 15.32 7.65
N VAL A 23 -2.86 14.98 6.86
CA VAL A 23 -2.92 13.82 5.96
C VAL A 23 -2.94 12.53 6.78
N LEU A 24 -2.16 12.45 7.87
CA LEU A 24 -2.12 11.29 8.75
C LEU A 24 -3.47 11.05 9.45
N ASN A 25 -4.08 12.10 9.98
CA ASN A 25 -5.42 12.03 10.60
C ASN A 25 -6.50 11.60 9.62
N LYS A 26 -6.42 12.07 8.38
CA LYS A 26 -7.35 11.66 7.34
C LYS A 26 -7.18 10.18 6.95
N GLY A 27 -6.01 9.57 7.18
CA GLY A 27 -5.68 8.19 6.77
C GLY A 27 -5.99 7.14 7.84
N MET A 28 -6.12 7.58 9.08
CA MET A 28 -6.52 6.77 10.23
C MET A 28 -7.87 6.03 10.04
N PRO A 29 -8.93 6.64 9.45
CA PRO A 29 -10.17 5.93 9.13
C PRO A 29 -9.99 4.75 8.16
N VAL A 30 -9.04 4.85 7.23
CA VAL A 30 -8.77 3.76 6.26
C VAL A 30 -8.11 2.59 6.95
N VAL A 31 -7.12 2.86 7.82
CA VAL A 31 -6.48 1.83 8.65
C VAL A 31 -7.52 1.17 9.56
N LEU A 32 -8.35 1.96 10.24
CA LEU A 32 -9.44 1.43 11.08
C LEU A 32 -10.45 0.61 10.28
N GLY A 33 -10.77 1.00 9.04
CA GLY A 33 -11.65 0.24 8.14
C GLY A 33 -11.06 -1.12 7.73
N ILE A 34 -9.76 -1.19 7.44
CA ILE A 34 -9.08 -2.45 7.09
C ILE A 34 -8.95 -3.36 8.32
N SER A 35 -8.60 -2.78 9.47
CA SER A 35 -8.48 -3.52 10.73
C SER A 35 -9.82 -4.13 11.14
N SER A 36 -10.88 -3.33 11.16
CA SER A 36 -12.24 -3.79 11.51
C SER A 36 -12.73 -4.89 10.59
N LEU A 37 -12.37 -4.82 9.30
CA LEU A 37 -12.72 -5.87 8.36
C LEU A 37 -11.94 -7.16 8.55
N SER A 38 -10.65 -7.05 8.90
CA SER A 38 -9.80 -8.20 9.23
C SER A 38 -10.34 -8.93 10.46
N THR A 39 -10.88 -8.19 11.44
CA THR A 39 -11.60 -8.78 12.57
C THR A 39 -12.87 -9.49 12.12
N ILE A 40 -13.69 -8.88 11.25
CA ILE A 40 -14.91 -9.52 10.72
C ILE A 40 -14.57 -10.83 10.00
N THR A 41 -13.49 -10.86 9.20
CA THR A 41 -13.05 -12.10 8.52
C THR A 41 -12.45 -13.15 9.45
N ALA A 42 -11.91 -12.75 10.61
CA ALA A 42 -11.46 -13.71 11.63
C ALA A 42 -12.64 -14.41 12.35
N PHE A 43 -13.79 -13.74 12.44
CA PHE A 43 -15.04 -14.32 12.98
C PHE A 43 -15.88 -15.05 11.93
N LEU A 44 -15.54 -14.93 10.65
CA LEU A 44 -16.23 -15.53 9.52
C LEU A 44 -16.43 -17.06 9.59
N PRO A 45 -15.49 -17.91 10.06
CA PRO A 45 -15.75 -19.35 10.15
C PRO A 45 -16.93 -19.71 11.07
N PHE A 46 -17.29 -18.85 12.02
CA PHE A 46 -18.49 -19.00 12.86
C PHE A 46 -19.78 -18.49 12.19
N LEU A 47 -19.67 -17.58 11.20
CA LEU A 47 -20.80 -16.98 10.48
C LEU A 47 -21.01 -17.56 9.07
N ALA A 48 -20.04 -18.29 8.53
CA ALA A 48 -19.99 -18.75 7.14
C ALA A 48 -21.14 -19.69 6.78
N VAL A 49 -21.68 -20.43 7.75
CA VAL A 49 -22.87 -21.28 7.57
C VAL A 49 -24.11 -20.47 7.18
N PHE A 50 -24.20 -19.20 7.61
CA PHE A 50 -25.38 -18.35 7.37
C PHE A 50 -25.15 -17.23 6.33
N THR A 51 -23.89 -16.96 5.94
CA THR A 51 -23.53 -15.75 5.16
C THR A 51 -22.75 -15.99 3.87
N GLY A 52 -22.58 -17.26 3.46
CA GLY A 52 -21.80 -17.66 2.27
C GLY A 52 -21.96 -16.75 1.03
N PRO A 53 -23.19 -16.37 0.61
CA PRO A 53 -23.39 -15.49 -0.54
C PRO A 53 -22.91 -14.05 -0.32
N LEU A 54 -23.07 -13.50 0.89
CA LEU A 54 -22.62 -12.15 1.26
C LEU A 54 -21.09 -12.04 1.32
N ILE A 55 -20.42 -13.13 1.70
CA ILE A 55 -18.95 -13.21 1.72
C ILE A 55 -18.40 -13.15 0.29
N PHE A 56 -19.02 -13.90 -0.62
CA PHE A 56 -18.59 -13.94 -2.03
C PHE A 56 -18.74 -12.58 -2.74
N LEU A 57 -19.76 -11.80 -2.39
CA LEU A 57 -19.99 -10.45 -2.92
C LEU A 57 -19.13 -9.37 -2.23
N SER A 58 -18.85 -9.53 -0.94
CA SER A 58 -18.08 -8.53 -0.18
C SER A 58 -16.59 -8.55 -0.50
N ILE A 59 -15.98 -9.71 -0.79
CA ILE A 59 -14.55 -9.80 -1.10
C ILE A 59 -14.15 -8.95 -2.34
N PRO A 60 -14.82 -9.07 -3.51
CA PRO A 60 -14.52 -8.22 -4.67
C PRO A 60 -14.82 -6.74 -4.41
N GLY A 61 -15.97 -6.45 -3.79
CA GLY A 61 -16.36 -5.08 -3.46
C GLY A 61 -15.35 -4.40 -2.55
N LEU A 62 -14.75 -5.18 -1.64
CA LEU A 62 -13.74 -4.70 -0.74
C LEU A 62 -12.38 -4.52 -1.41
N LEU A 63 -11.96 -5.47 -2.26
CA LEU A 63 -10.76 -5.32 -3.08
C LEU A 63 -10.84 -4.06 -3.95
N ILE A 64 -12.00 -3.81 -4.57
CA ILE A 64 -12.27 -2.60 -5.36
C ILE A 64 -12.22 -1.35 -4.49
N SER A 65 -12.91 -1.36 -3.34
CA SER A 65 -12.92 -0.22 -2.40
C SER A 65 -11.51 0.07 -1.89
N HIS A 66 -10.73 -0.96 -1.57
CA HIS A 66 -9.35 -0.86 -1.13
C HIS A 66 -8.44 -0.31 -2.24
N ALA A 67 -8.61 -0.77 -3.49
CA ALA A 67 -7.88 -0.24 -4.63
C ALA A 67 -8.22 1.24 -4.92
N ILE A 68 -9.49 1.62 -4.78
CA ILE A 68 -9.96 3.01 -4.93
C ILE A 68 -9.39 3.87 -3.81
N LEU A 69 -9.46 3.42 -2.56
CA LEU A 69 -8.89 4.11 -1.41
C LEU A 69 -7.39 4.28 -1.59
N LEU A 70 -6.66 3.22 -1.92
CA LEU A 70 -5.23 3.29 -2.21
C LEU A 70 -4.90 4.28 -3.33
N ARG A 71 -5.72 4.33 -4.38
CA ARG A 71 -5.55 5.27 -5.49
C ARG A 71 -5.82 6.72 -5.07
N LEU A 72 -6.88 6.98 -4.31
CA LEU A 72 -7.20 8.33 -3.88
C LEU A 72 -6.19 8.84 -2.85
N TRP A 73 -5.70 7.94 -1.98
CA TRP A 73 -4.86 8.27 -0.84
C TRP A 73 -3.36 8.30 -1.15
N PHE A 74 -2.84 7.27 -1.80
CA PHE A 74 -1.39 7.11 -1.99
C PHE A 74 -0.93 7.53 -3.37
N VAL A 75 -1.80 7.48 -4.38
CA VAL A 75 -1.42 7.77 -5.75
C VAL A 75 -1.59 9.26 -6.11
N ASN A 76 -2.40 10.01 -5.37
CA ASN A 76 -2.72 11.40 -5.69
C ASN A 76 -2.31 12.43 -4.61
N PRO A 77 -1.09 12.38 -4.02
CA PRO A 77 -0.58 13.56 -3.33
C PRO A 77 -0.47 14.72 -4.34
N PRO A 78 -0.43 15.99 -3.88
CA PRO A 78 -0.25 17.15 -4.75
C PRO A 78 1.11 17.04 -5.47
N GLN A 79 1.07 16.40 -6.64
CA GLN A 79 2.21 16.05 -7.48
C GLN A 79 2.54 17.15 -8.48
N ASP A 80 1.72 18.19 -8.52
CA ASP A 80 1.93 19.42 -9.27
C ASP A 80 3.22 20.14 -8.84
N GLN A 81 3.68 19.92 -7.61
CA GLN A 81 4.92 20.50 -7.11
C GLN A 81 6.19 19.74 -7.53
N PHE A 82 6.07 18.50 -8.02
CA PHE A 82 7.23 17.69 -8.40
C PHE A 82 7.62 17.88 -9.88
N ASP A 83 8.93 17.92 -10.15
CA ASP A 83 9.45 17.73 -11.50
C ASP A 83 8.95 16.41 -12.10
N LEU A 84 8.78 16.37 -13.42
CA LEU A 84 8.20 15.22 -14.14
C LEU A 84 8.89 13.89 -13.80
N SER A 85 10.22 13.89 -13.72
CA SER A 85 11.01 12.70 -13.41
C SER A 85 10.78 12.22 -11.98
N ARG A 86 10.79 13.12 -10.99
CA ARG A 86 10.50 12.80 -9.59
C ARG A 86 9.07 12.34 -9.42
N ARG A 87 8.13 12.97 -10.14
CA ARG A 87 6.72 12.59 -10.16
C ARG A 87 6.50 11.16 -10.63
N LEU A 88 7.23 10.71 -11.66
CA LEU A 88 7.15 9.33 -12.13
C LEU A 88 7.68 8.36 -11.07
N ILE A 89 8.86 8.61 -10.49
CA ILE A 89 9.45 7.72 -9.49
C ILE A 89 8.59 7.68 -8.22
N SER A 90 8.14 8.84 -7.73
CA SER A 90 7.30 8.95 -6.53
C SER A 90 5.95 8.27 -6.71
N ARG A 91 5.42 8.26 -7.93
CA ARG A 91 4.19 7.53 -8.29
C ARG A 91 4.39 6.01 -8.37
N TRP A 92 5.48 5.55 -8.96
CA TRP A 92 5.68 4.11 -9.24
C TRP A 92 6.24 3.33 -8.06
N VAL A 93 7.11 3.91 -7.23
CA VAL A 93 7.70 3.19 -6.08
C VAL A 93 6.64 2.64 -5.12
N PRO A 94 5.66 3.42 -4.63
CA PRO A 94 4.60 2.88 -3.78
C PRO A 94 3.77 1.83 -4.50
N ARG A 95 3.43 2.06 -5.77
CA ARG A 95 2.64 1.10 -6.57
C ARG A 95 3.32 -0.25 -6.72
N LEU A 96 4.63 -0.25 -7.01
CA LEU A 96 5.41 -1.48 -7.14
C LEU A 96 5.52 -2.20 -5.80
N LEU A 97 5.74 -1.47 -4.71
CA LEU A 97 5.74 -2.05 -3.36
C LEU A 97 4.39 -2.66 -2.99
N PHE A 98 3.28 -1.97 -3.28
CA PHE A 98 1.94 -2.52 -3.10
C PHE A 98 1.73 -3.76 -3.98
N LEU A 99 2.18 -3.74 -5.23
CA LEU A 99 2.06 -4.89 -6.14
C LEU A 99 2.86 -6.11 -5.63
N ILE A 100 4.02 -5.89 -5.03
CA ILE A 100 4.83 -6.96 -4.43
C ILE A 100 4.17 -7.47 -3.16
N LEU A 101 3.82 -6.59 -2.22
CA LEU A 101 3.51 -6.96 -0.83
C LEU A 101 2.02 -7.20 -0.56
N ALA A 102 1.12 -6.51 -1.26
CA ALA A 102 -0.31 -6.65 -1.01
C ALA A 102 -0.83 -8.06 -1.30
N PRO A 103 -0.44 -8.74 -2.40
CA PRO A 103 -0.87 -10.11 -2.65
C PRO A 103 -0.51 -11.09 -1.53
N TRP A 104 0.67 -10.95 -0.91
CA TRP A 104 1.05 -11.76 0.26
C TRP A 104 0.18 -11.45 1.47
N GLY A 105 -0.11 -10.15 1.70
CA GLY A 105 -1.07 -9.72 2.70
C GLY A 105 -2.44 -10.38 2.52
N TYR A 106 -2.96 -10.43 1.28
CA TYR A 106 -4.20 -11.13 0.97
C TYR A 106 -4.10 -12.64 1.18
N GLY A 107 -2.97 -13.26 0.82
CA GLY A 107 -2.73 -14.68 1.07
C GLY A 107 -2.82 -15.03 2.56
N PHE A 108 -2.31 -14.17 3.44
CA PHE A 108 -2.37 -14.37 4.88
C PHE A 108 -3.76 -14.30 5.48
N ILE A 109 -4.73 -13.64 4.83
CA ILE A 109 -6.13 -13.57 5.31
C ILE A 109 -6.72 -14.97 5.52
N SER A 110 -6.29 -15.94 4.72
CA SER A 110 -6.73 -17.35 4.82
C SER A 110 -6.27 -18.07 6.09
N THR A 111 -5.28 -17.54 6.81
CA THR A 111 -4.70 -18.16 8.00
C THR A 111 -5.22 -17.45 9.26
N PRO A 112 -5.79 -18.11 10.28
CA PRO A 112 -6.50 -17.42 11.36
C PRO A 112 -5.68 -16.37 12.13
N TRP A 113 -4.52 -16.75 12.68
CA TRP A 113 -3.67 -15.85 13.46
C TRP A 113 -2.89 -14.88 12.56
N VAL A 114 -2.41 -15.34 11.42
CA VAL A 114 -1.61 -14.51 10.49
C VAL A 114 -2.52 -13.54 9.73
N GLY A 115 -3.76 -13.90 9.46
CA GLY A 115 -4.75 -13.06 8.78
C GLY A 115 -5.32 -11.96 9.65
N LEU A 116 -5.31 -12.15 10.98
CA LEU A 116 -5.72 -11.10 11.92
C LEU A 116 -4.69 -9.95 11.98
N PHE A 117 -3.40 -10.28 12.02
CA PHE A 117 -2.32 -9.29 12.23
C PHE A 117 -1.52 -8.95 10.98
N GLY A 118 -1.33 -9.91 10.08
CA GLY A 118 -0.48 -9.80 8.89
C GLY A 118 -0.93 -8.70 7.93
N PRO A 119 -2.15 -8.74 7.38
CA PRO A 119 -2.62 -7.72 6.44
C PRO A 119 -2.61 -6.31 7.03
N PRO A 120 -3.13 -6.06 8.26
CA PRO A 120 -3.03 -4.73 8.88
C PRO A 120 -1.58 -4.26 9.07
N LEU A 121 -0.67 -5.14 9.47
CA LEU A 121 0.73 -4.82 9.68
C LEU A 121 1.46 -4.49 8.36
N VAL A 122 1.25 -5.29 7.31
CA VAL A 122 1.79 -5.01 5.96
C VAL A 122 1.28 -3.68 5.44
N PHE A 123 -0.02 -3.42 5.61
CA PHE A 123 -0.63 -2.17 5.17
C PHE A 123 -0.09 -0.95 5.94
N ALA A 124 0.02 -1.07 7.26
CA ALA A 124 0.59 -0.02 8.11
C ALA A 124 2.05 0.27 7.73
N ALA A 125 2.85 -0.78 7.52
CA ALA A 125 4.25 -0.64 7.10
C ALA A 125 4.37 0.05 5.74
N LEU A 126 3.58 -0.36 4.74
CA LEU A 126 3.52 0.28 3.42
C LEU A 126 3.11 1.75 3.49
N THR A 127 2.14 2.05 4.35
CA THR A 127 1.65 3.41 4.58
C THR A 127 2.74 4.30 5.17
N VAL A 128 3.36 3.85 6.26
CA VAL A 128 4.46 4.56 6.94
C VAL A 128 5.64 4.75 5.98
N PHE A 129 6.02 3.70 5.25
CA PHE A 129 7.07 3.77 4.25
C PHE A 129 6.75 4.82 3.18
N THR A 130 5.55 4.77 2.60
CA THR A 130 5.16 5.70 1.53
C THR A 130 5.19 7.15 2.02
N HIS A 131 4.70 7.41 3.23
CA HIS A 131 4.78 8.76 3.82
C HIS A 131 6.21 9.24 4.03
N ARG A 132 7.06 8.40 4.62
CA ARG A 132 8.48 8.73 4.85
C ARG A 132 9.20 8.97 3.52
N TYR A 133 8.95 8.12 2.54
CA TYR A 133 9.52 8.22 1.20
C TYR A 133 9.07 9.50 0.47
N MET A 134 7.78 9.85 0.51
CA MET A 134 7.28 11.12 -0.06
C MET A 134 7.90 12.33 0.63
N GLY A 135 7.97 12.35 1.96
CA GLY A 135 8.59 13.45 2.71
C GLY A 135 10.07 13.63 2.37
N TRP A 136 10.80 12.52 2.24
CA TRP A 136 12.20 12.54 1.80
C TRP A 136 12.36 13.06 0.36
N GLN A 137 11.47 12.67 -0.57
CA GLN A 137 11.48 13.19 -1.94
C GLN A 137 11.19 14.69 -2.00
N MET A 138 10.24 15.19 -1.21
CA MET A 138 9.93 16.62 -1.13
C MET A 138 11.14 17.41 -0.62
N GLN A 139 11.79 16.94 0.44
CA GLN A 139 12.97 17.59 1.00
C GLN A 139 14.11 17.67 -0.03
N ARG A 140 14.39 16.56 -0.74
CA ARG A 140 15.44 16.57 -1.77
C ARG A 140 15.15 17.54 -2.90
N GLN A 141 13.89 17.67 -3.30
CA GLN A 141 13.51 18.62 -4.33
C GLN A 141 13.62 20.07 -3.83
N SER A 142 13.22 20.36 -2.59
CA SER A 142 13.40 21.71 -2.01
C SER A 142 14.88 22.08 -1.90
N ASP A 143 15.75 21.08 -1.70
CA ASP A 143 17.20 21.26 -1.67
C ASP A 143 17.82 21.39 -3.08
N GLY A 144 17.00 21.35 -4.15
CA GLY A 144 17.46 21.43 -5.54
C GLY A 144 18.31 20.23 -5.99
N LEU A 145 18.28 19.12 -5.24
CA LEU A 145 19.07 17.94 -5.56
C LEU A 145 18.47 17.22 -6.76
N SER A 146 19.30 16.67 -7.61
CA SER A 146 18.87 15.78 -8.70
C SER A 146 18.53 14.38 -8.18
N ILE A 147 17.85 13.59 -9.03
CA ILE A 147 17.53 12.19 -8.75
C ILE A 147 18.82 11.39 -8.65
N HIS A 148 19.01 10.71 -7.53
CA HIS A 148 20.20 9.92 -7.28
C HIS A 148 20.16 8.63 -8.10
N TRP A 149 21.31 8.16 -8.57
CA TRP A 149 21.38 6.90 -9.34
C TRP A 149 20.85 5.70 -8.54
N ALA A 150 21.02 5.72 -7.22
CA ALA A 150 20.48 4.71 -6.31
C ALA A 150 18.94 4.65 -6.33
N GLU A 151 18.25 5.78 -6.49
CA GLU A 151 16.79 5.81 -6.63
C GLU A 151 16.36 5.12 -7.94
N LYS A 152 17.14 5.31 -9.01
CA LYS A 152 16.92 4.64 -10.30
C LYS A 152 17.19 3.13 -10.21
N ALA A 153 18.26 2.74 -9.54
CA ALA A 153 18.55 1.33 -9.30
C ALA A 153 17.46 0.66 -8.45
N PHE A 154 16.98 1.37 -7.42
CA PHE A 154 15.91 0.90 -6.55
C PHE A 154 14.58 0.69 -7.29
N ILE A 155 14.17 1.61 -8.17
CA ILE A 155 12.94 1.43 -8.95
C ILE A 155 13.05 0.25 -9.92
N VAL A 156 14.21 0.04 -10.56
CA VAL A 156 14.46 -1.12 -11.42
C VAL A 156 14.38 -2.42 -10.61
N ALA A 157 15.03 -2.47 -9.45
CA ALA A 157 14.97 -3.62 -8.55
C ALA A 157 13.53 -3.91 -8.10
N LEU A 158 12.74 -2.88 -7.75
CA LEU A 158 11.33 -3.03 -7.43
C LEU A 158 10.51 -3.52 -8.62
N SER A 159 10.77 -3.04 -9.84
CA SER A 159 10.07 -3.54 -11.04
C SER A 159 10.36 -5.02 -11.29
N MET A 160 11.61 -5.45 -11.13
CA MET A 160 11.99 -6.86 -11.23
C MET A 160 11.32 -7.70 -10.15
N GLY A 161 11.32 -7.22 -8.90
CA GLY A 161 10.65 -7.88 -7.78
C GLY A 161 9.14 -8.01 -7.99
N ALA A 162 8.50 -6.97 -8.52
CA ALA A 162 7.07 -6.98 -8.84
C ALA A 162 6.73 -7.97 -9.98
N MET A 163 7.58 -8.03 -11.01
CA MET A 163 7.41 -9.02 -12.07
C MET A 163 7.56 -10.44 -11.53
N ALA A 164 8.62 -10.68 -10.74
CA ALA A 164 8.85 -11.98 -10.11
C ALA A 164 7.69 -12.39 -9.20
N SER A 165 7.15 -11.47 -8.40
CA SER A 165 6.00 -11.77 -7.55
C SER A 165 4.78 -12.17 -8.40
N VAL A 166 4.47 -11.43 -9.46
CA VAL A 166 3.35 -11.78 -10.37
C VAL A 166 3.54 -13.18 -10.96
N VAL A 167 4.74 -13.51 -11.45
CA VAL A 167 5.04 -14.85 -11.99
C VAL A 167 4.81 -15.94 -10.94
N VAL A 168 5.31 -15.73 -9.71
CA VAL A 168 5.10 -16.67 -8.59
C VAL A 168 3.60 -16.84 -8.29
N PHE A 169 2.83 -15.74 -8.24
CA PHE A 169 1.39 -15.82 -8.01
C PHE A 169 0.66 -16.59 -9.10
N CYS A 170 0.98 -16.35 -10.38
CA CYS A 170 0.41 -17.11 -11.49
C CYS A 170 0.75 -18.60 -11.41
N ALA A 171 2.00 -18.94 -11.06
CA ALA A 171 2.44 -20.33 -10.92
C ALA A 171 1.70 -21.05 -9.77
N VAL A 172 1.55 -20.40 -8.62
CA VAL A 172 0.80 -20.94 -7.48
C VAL A 172 -0.67 -21.12 -7.83
N ALA A 173 -1.31 -20.13 -8.46
CA ALA A 173 -2.71 -20.22 -8.87
C ALA A 173 -2.94 -21.37 -9.87
N TYR A 174 -2.04 -21.53 -10.84
CA TYR A 174 -2.08 -22.63 -11.80
C TYR A 174 -1.92 -23.99 -11.10
N GLY A 175 -0.94 -24.14 -10.20
CA GLY A 175 -0.73 -25.37 -9.43
C GLY A 175 -1.93 -25.75 -8.57
N LEU A 176 -2.60 -24.77 -7.95
CA LEU A 176 -3.84 -25.00 -7.20
C LEU A 176 -4.99 -25.45 -8.12
N GLY A 177 -5.13 -24.86 -9.31
CA GLY A 177 -6.12 -25.27 -10.30
C GLY A 177 -5.94 -26.74 -10.72
N MET A 178 -4.70 -27.14 -11.01
CA MET A 178 -4.34 -28.52 -11.35
C MET A 178 -4.67 -29.51 -10.22
N LEU A 179 -4.42 -29.12 -8.96
CA LEU A 179 -4.75 -29.92 -7.78
C LEU A 179 -6.26 -30.14 -7.64
N VAL A 180 -7.07 -29.10 -7.84
CA VAL A 180 -8.54 -29.19 -7.76
C VAL A 180 -9.08 -30.08 -8.87
N GLU A 181 -8.59 -29.93 -10.11
CA GLU A 181 -8.99 -30.78 -11.23
C GLU A 181 -8.66 -32.25 -10.97
N SER A 182 -7.46 -32.52 -10.47
CA SER A 182 -7.05 -33.89 -10.09
C SER A 182 -7.98 -34.46 -9.02
N PHE A 183 -8.31 -33.68 -7.99
CA PHE A 183 -9.22 -34.12 -6.92
C PHE A 183 -10.61 -34.49 -7.47
N ILE A 184 -11.17 -33.69 -8.37
CA ILE A 184 -12.49 -33.95 -9.00
C ILE A 184 -12.46 -35.23 -9.84
N GLN A 185 -11.34 -35.57 -10.48
CA GLN A 185 -11.26 -36.78 -11.30
C GLN A 185 -11.21 -38.09 -10.46
N TYR A 186 -10.77 -38.01 -9.20
CA TYR A 186 -10.64 -39.18 -8.33
C TYR A 186 -11.91 -39.49 -7.49
N PHE A 187 -12.86 -38.57 -7.41
CA PHE A 187 -14.08 -38.68 -6.60
C PHE A 187 -15.34 -38.55 -7.45
#